data_AF-A0A1C5SMI3-F1
#
_entry.id   AF-A0A1C5SMI3-F1
#
_cell.length_a   1.000
_cell.length_b   1.000
_cell.length_c   1.000
_cell.angle_alpha   90.00
_cell.angle_beta   90.00
_cell.angle_gamma   90.00
#
_symmetry.space_group_name_H-M   'P 1'
#
loop_
_entity.id
_entity.type
_entity.pdbx_description
1 polymer ?
#
loop_
_entity_poly.entity_id
_entity_poly.type
_entity_poly.pdbx_seq_one_letter_code
_entity_poly.pdbx_strand_id
1 'polypeptide(L)'
;MNSRFTRKNHSIDSLAALLLFAMYVLFLLFLMLFGAGNYQASVKSLDTNNNLYTAASYITTKFRQHDIPGMTSLTELQGTQVLCFQEAIEGKDYCTYIYFDGSHLKELFTASDSRADLSMGTNLAQLQDFQIDALENTFYRITLTDTDGHCSSFLLHPGGSA
;
A
#
# COMPACT_ATOMS: atom_id res chain seq x y z
N MET A 1 2.65 -1.19 88.90
CA MET A 1 3.77 -1.18 87.94
C MET A 1 3.59 -2.34 86.96
N ASN A 2 3.60 -2.22 85.64
CA ASN A 2 3.82 -1.10 84.73
C ASN A 2 3.04 -1.41 83.43
N SER A 3 2.30 -0.42 82.93
CA SER A 3 1.80 -0.41 81.56
C SER A 3 2.97 -0.17 80.60
N ARG A 4 3.19 -1.07 79.63
CA ARG A 4 4.09 -0.83 78.50
C ARG A 4 3.27 -0.73 77.22
N PHE A 5 3.36 0.45 76.62
CA PHE A 5 2.68 0.90 75.40
C PHE A 5 2.93 -0.03 74.21
N THR A 6 1.86 -0.51 73.59
CA THR A 6 1.87 -1.04 72.23
C THR A 6 1.75 0.13 71.26
N ARG A 7 2.84 0.49 70.58
CA ARG A 7 2.80 1.49 69.49
C ARG A 7 2.75 0.72 68.17
N LYS A 8 1.55 0.63 67.59
CA LYS A 8 1.26 -0.02 66.30
C LYS A 8 1.89 0.76 65.14
N ASN A 9 2.74 0.11 64.34
CA ASN A 9 3.33 0.63 63.10
C ASN A 9 2.36 0.66 61.90
N HIS A 10 1.08 1.02 62.10
CA HIS A 10 0.08 1.01 61.02
C HIS A 10 0.36 2.02 59.89
N SER A 11 1.09 3.10 60.17
CA SER A 11 1.33 4.17 59.19
C SER A 11 2.25 3.74 58.04
N ILE A 12 3.16 2.79 58.28
CA ILE A 12 4.14 2.34 57.28
C ILE A 12 3.47 1.39 56.27
N ASP A 13 2.61 0.49 56.76
CA ASP A 13 1.89 -0.46 55.91
C ASP A 13 0.91 0.25 54.96
N SER A 14 0.20 1.28 55.46
CA SER A 14 -0.68 2.11 54.63
C SER A 14 0.09 2.95 53.60
N LEU A 15 1.27 3.46 53.96
CA LEU A 15 2.14 4.20 53.05
C LEU A 15 2.69 3.29 51.94
N ALA A 16 3.11 2.07 52.30
CA ALA A 16 3.57 1.07 51.34
C ALA A 16 2.46 0.65 50.36
N ALA A 17 1.25 0.42 50.86
CA ALA A 17 0.09 0.10 50.02
C ALA A 17 -0.26 1.26 49.06
N LEU A 18 -0.18 2.50 49.52
CA LEU A 18 -0.41 3.69 48.69
C LEU A 18 0.64 3.83 47.57
N LEU A 19 1.91 3.62 47.89
CA LEU A 19 3.00 3.67 46.91
C LEU A 19 2.89 2.57 45.86
N LEU A 20 2.55 1.34 46.27
CA LEU A 20 2.32 0.23 45.35
C LEU A 20 1.13 0.51 44.42
N PHE A 21 0.04 1.07 44.96
CA PHE A 21 -1.11 1.46 44.16
C PHE A 21 -0.78 2.54 43.13
N ALA A 22 -0.07 3.59 43.55
CA ALA A 22 0.36 4.67 42.65
C ALA A 22 1.28 4.14 41.53
N MET A 23 2.24 3.27 41.88
CA MET A 23 3.11 2.63 40.91
C MET A 23 2.34 1.75 39.92
N TYR A 24 1.36 0.99 40.39
CA TYR A 24 0.49 0.18 39.54
C TYR A 24 -0.31 1.02 38.54
N VAL A 25 -0.90 2.12 38.99
CA VAL A 25 -1.62 3.07 38.11
C VAL A 25 -0.69 3.69 37.07
N LEU A 26 0.54 4.05 37.46
CA LEU A 26 1.55 4.55 36.52
C LEU A 26 1.92 3.50 35.47
N PHE A 27 2.10 2.24 35.86
CA PHE A 27 2.33 1.15 34.91
C PHE A 27 1.17 0.93 33.95
N LEU A 28 -0.08 1.03 34.42
CA LEU A 28 -1.27 0.96 33.54
C LEU A 28 -1.34 2.15 32.57
N LEU A 29 -1.00 3.36 33.03
CA LEU A 29 -0.91 4.55 32.18
C LEU A 29 0.18 4.38 31.11
N PHE A 30 1.36 3.88 31.48
CA PHE A 30 2.41 3.56 30.52
C PHE A 30 1.98 2.47 29.54
N LEU A 31 1.34 1.39 30.02
CA LEU A 31 0.79 0.33 29.16
C LEU A 31 -0.24 0.90 28.17
N MET A 32 -1.10 1.82 28.59
CA MET A 32 -2.05 2.48 27.68
C MET A 32 -1.36 3.42 26.70
N LEU A 33 -0.38 4.20 27.14
CA LEU A 33 0.36 5.14 26.29
C LEU A 33 1.19 4.42 25.21
N PHE A 34 1.92 3.36 25.58
CA PHE A 34 2.67 2.54 24.63
C PHE A 34 1.78 1.55 23.87
N GLY A 35 0.72 1.06 24.50
CA GLY A 35 -0.26 0.16 23.91
C GLY A 35 -1.09 0.84 22.83
N ALA A 36 -1.49 2.10 23.00
CA ALA A 36 -2.20 2.88 21.99
C ALA A 36 -1.27 3.61 21.01
N GLY A 37 -0.08 4.05 21.46
CA GLY A 37 0.90 4.76 20.63
C GLY A 37 1.54 3.90 19.53
N ASN A 38 1.68 2.59 19.75
CA ASN A 38 2.30 1.69 18.77
C ASN A 38 1.36 1.21 17.66
N TYR A 39 0.04 1.29 17.85
CA TYR A 39 -0.91 0.92 16.78
C TYR A 39 -0.85 1.93 15.63
N GLN A 40 -0.77 3.22 15.93
CA GLN A 40 -0.81 4.26 14.89
C GLN A 40 0.52 4.39 14.13
N ALA A 41 1.66 4.24 14.82
CA ALA A 41 2.98 4.28 14.19
C ALA A 41 3.27 3.03 13.34
N SER A 42 2.69 1.88 13.68
CA SER A 42 2.85 0.66 12.87
C SER A 42 1.94 0.69 11.65
N VAL A 43 0.68 1.15 11.77
CA VAL A 43 -0.26 1.22 10.64
C VAL A 43 0.21 2.25 9.59
N LYS A 44 0.76 3.40 10.02
CA LYS A 44 1.22 4.43 9.07
C LYS A 44 2.49 4.03 8.30
N SER A 45 3.37 3.23 8.88
CA SER A 45 4.54 2.65 8.19
C SER A 45 4.19 1.40 7.35
N LEU A 46 3.00 0.84 7.54
CA LEU A 46 2.47 -0.26 6.75
C LEU A 46 1.75 0.24 5.49
N ASP A 47 1.11 1.42 5.51
CA ASP A 47 0.38 1.94 4.34
C ASP A 47 1.30 2.40 3.18
N THR A 48 2.40 3.11 3.44
CA THR A 48 3.23 3.65 2.33
C THR A 48 4.00 2.56 1.58
N ASN A 49 4.66 1.64 2.31
CA ASN A 49 5.39 0.53 1.67
C ASN A 49 4.43 -0.48 1.01
N ASN A 50 3.19 -0.58 1.49
CA ASN A 50 2.17 -1.42 0.88
C ASN A 50 1.72 -0.90 -0.49
N ASN A 51 1.72 0.42 -0.73
CA ASN A 51 1.27 0.97 -2.02
C ASN A 51 2.22 0.63 -3.18
N LEU A 52 3.55 0.76 -3.00
CA LEU A 52 4.52 0.35 -4.04
C LEU A 52 4.44 -1.15 -4.30
N TYR A 53 4.39 -1.95 -3.24
CA TYR A 53 4.29 -3.40 -3.37
C TYR A 53 2.98 -3.82 -4.05
N THR A 54 1.86 -3.23 -3.65
CA THR A 54 0.54 -3.49 -4.24
C THR A 54 0.53 -3.11 -5.71
N ALA A 55 0.99 -1.91 -6.06
CA ALA A 55 1.07 -1.45 -7.44
C ALA A 55 1.98 -2.34 -8.29
N ALA A 56 3.20 -2.64 -7.83
CA ALA A 56 4.15 -3.48 -8.55
C ALA A 56 3.62 -4.91 -8.74
N SER A 57 3.06 -5.51 -7.68
CA SER A 57 2.47 -6.85 -7.71
C SER A 57 1.26 -6.90 -8.66
N TYR A 58 0.40 -5.88 -8.61
CA TYR A 58 -0.77 -5.79 -9.47
C TYR A 58 -0.38 -5.70 -10.95
N ILE A 59 0.50 -4.76 -11.30
CA ILE A 59 0.98 -4.59 -12.69
C ILE A 59 1.65 -5.87 -13.17
N THR A 60 2.55 -6.46 -12.36
CA THR A 60 3.22 -7.71 -12.72
C THR A 60 2.23 -8.85 -12.94
N THR A 61 1.19 -8.93 -12.11
CA THR A 61 0.16 -9.97 -12.23
C THR A 61 -0.69 -9.76 -13.47
N LYS A 62 -1.15 -8.53 -13.73
CA LYS A 62 -1.90 -8.19 -14.95
C LYS A 62 -1.10 -8.47 -16.20
N PHE A 63 0.19 -8.14 -16.18
CA PHE A 63 1.10 -8.43 -17.27
C PHE A 63 1.25 -9.93 -17.52
N ARG A 64 1.43 -10.73 -16.46
CA ARG A 64 1.49 -12.20 -16.56
C ARG A 64 0.17 -12.83 -17.03
N GLN A 65 -0.97 -12.27 -16.65
CA GLN A 65 -2.28 -12.73 -17.12
C GLN A 65 -2.46 -12.52 -18.63
N HIS A 66 -1.79 -11.50 -19.19
CA HIS A 66 -1.84 -11.13 -20.60
C HIS A 66 -0.51 -11.40 -21.30
N ASP A 67 0.23 -12.42 -20.86
CA ASP A 67 1.52 -12.84 -21.44
C ASP A 67 1.36 -13.57 -22.78
N ILE A 68 0.42 -13.10 -23.60
CA ILE A 68 0.20 -13.52 -24.98
C ILE A 68 0.92 -12.51 -25.87
N PRO A 69 1.76 -12.96 -26.82
CA PRO A 69 2.47 -12.08 -27.73
C PRO A 69 1.52 -11.08 -28.40
N GLY A 70 1.86 -9.78 -28.33
CA GLY A 70 1.12 -8.71 -29.01
C GLY A 70 -0.12 -8.18 -28.29
N MET A 71 -0.53 -8.76 -27.16
CA MET A 71 -1.71 -8.32 -26.40
C MET A 71 -1.41 -7.22 -25.37
N THR A 72 -0.13 -6.88 -25.15
CA THR A 72 0.28 -5.78 -24.28
C THR A 72 0.96 -4.69 -25.10
N SER A 73 0.50 -3.45 -25.00
CA SER A 73 1.04 -2.30 -25.73
C SER A 73 1.07 -1.04 -24.88
N LEU A 74 2.04 -0.17 -25.16
CA LEU A 74 2.08 1.19 -24.64
C LEU A 74 1.40 2.11 -25.65
N THR A 75 0.39 2.86 -25.21
CA THR A 75 -0.34 3.81 -26.06
C THR A 75 -0.59 5.11 -25.31
N GLU A 76 -1.07 6.12 -26.00
CA GLU A 76 -1.43 7.41 -25.43
C GLU A 76 -2.94 7.62 -25.59
N LEU A 77 -3.63 7.89 -24.48
CA LEU A 77 -5.07 8.13 -24.46
C LEU A 77 -5.36 9.41 -23.66
N GLN A 78 -6.08 10.35 -24.27
CA GLN A 78 -6.41 11.64 -23.66
C GLN A 78 -5.19 12.45 -23.15
N GLY A 79 -4.02 12.28 -23.78
CA GLY A 79 -2.77 12.93 -23.37
C GLY A 79 -2.04 12.23 -22.21
N THR A 80 -2.54 11.07 -21.78
CA THR A 80 -1.94 10.25 -20.73
C THR A 80 -1.34 8.99 -21.34
N GLN A 81 -0.11 8.66 -20.98
CA GLN A 81 0.51 7.39 -21.34
C GLN A 81 -0.17 6.25 -20.57
N VAL A 82 -0.60 5.21 -21.29
CA VAL A 82 -1.33 4.08 -20.72
C VAL A 82 -0.73 2.74 -21.17
N LEU A 83 -0.64 1.80 -20.24
CA LEU A 83 -0.35 0.40 -20.53
C LEU A 83 -1.67 -0.31 -20.84
N CYS A 84 -1.82 -0.77 -22.08
CA CYS A 84 -3.01 -1.42 -22.59
C CYS A 84 -2.82 -2.93 -22.66
N PHE A 85 -3.73 -3.67 -22.05
CA PHE A 85 -3.85 -5.12 -22.16
C PHE A 85 -5.13 -5.46 -22.93
N GLN A 86 -5.00 -6.24 -23.99
CA GLN A 86 -6.10 -6.69 -24.82
C GLN A 86 -6.47 -8.13 -24.49
N GLU A 87 -7.76 -8.41 -24.38
CA GLU A 87 -8.28 -9.74 -24.10
C GLU A 87 -9.58 -9.98 -24.89
N ALA A 88 -9.75 -11.19 -25.43
CA ALA A 88 -10.98 -11.60 -26.09
C ALA A 88 -11.79 -12.50 -25.15
N ILE A 89 -12.95 -12.01 -24.69
CA ILE A 89 -13.86 -12.71 -23.78
C ILE A 89 -15.17 -12.99 -24.52
N GLU A 90 -15.52 -14.27 -24.66
CA GLU A 90 -16.75 -14.71 -25.35
C GLU A 90 -16.92 -14.14 -26.78
N GLY A 91 -15.80 -13.94 -27.49
CA GLY A 91 -15.79 -13.41 -28.86
C GLY A 91 -15.95 -11.88 -28.96
N LYS A 92 -15.84 -11.17 -27.83
CA LYS A 92 -15.73 -9.71 -27.80
C LYS A 92 -14.36 -9.28 -27.28
N ASP A 93 -13.81 -8.26 -27.90
CA ASP A 93 -12.52 -7.69 -27.50
C ASP A 93 -12.72 -6.66 -26.40
N TYR A 94 -11.90 -6.77 -25.36
CA TYR A 94 -11.82 -5.84 -24.25
C TYR A 94 -10.41 -5.30 -24.11
N CYS A 95 -10.33 -4.08 -23.58
CA CYS A 95 -9.09 -3.44 -23.18
C CYS A 95 -9.11 -3.16 -21.68
N THR A 96 -8.00 -3.48 -21.03
CA THR A 96 -7.66 -3.01 -19.69
C THR A 96 -6.56 -1.97 -19.80
N TYR A 97 -6.80 -0.75 -19.35
CA TYR A 97 -5.82 0.33 -19.33
C TYR A 97 -5.31 0.55 -17.91
N ILE A 98 -3.99 0.55 -17.73
CA ILE A 98 -3.32 0.98 -16.51
C ILE A 98 -2.61 2.30 -16.77
N TYR A 99 -2.87 3.31 -15.94
CA TYR A 99 -2.39 4.66 -16.16
C TYR A 99 -2.30 5.46 -14.86
N PHE A 100 -1.65 6.60 -14.92
CA PHE A 100 -1.51 7.52 -13.81
C PHE A 100 -2.30 8.80 -14.06
N ASP A 101 -3.08 9.20 -13.06
CA ASP A 101 -3.92 10.39 -13.12
C ASP A 101 -3.96 11.06 -11.74
N GLY A 102 -3.52 12.31 -11.71
CA GLY A 102 -3.36 13.11 -10.49
C GLY A 102 -2.29 12.55 -9.54
N SER A 103 -2.71 11.66 -8.64
CA SER A 103 -1.87 11.05 -7.61
C SER A 103 -2.16 9.56 -7.42
N HIS A 104 -2.80 8.93 -8.41
CA HIS A 104 -3.23 7.54 -8.31
C HIS A 104 -2.86 6.77 -9.55
N LEU A 105 -2.39 5.55 -9.33
CA LEU A 105 -2.43 4.50 -10.33
C LEU A 105 -3.89 4.05 -10.47
N LYS A 106 -4.39 4.01 -11.69
CA LYS A 106 -5.77 3.64 -12.02
C LYS A 106 -5.84 2.51 -13.02
N GLU A 107 -6.95 1.79 -12.99
CA GLU A 107 -7.35 0.80 -14.00
C GLU A 107 -8.68 1.22 -14.66
N LEU A 108 -8.78 1.05 -15.98
CA LEU A 108 -10.05 1.10 -16.70
C LEU A 108 -10.21 -0.17 -17.55
N PHE A 109 -11.23 -0.95 -17.27
CA PHE A 109 -11.66 -2.08 -18.10
C PHE A 109 -12.87 -1.67 -18.95
N THR A 110 -12.77 -1.83 -20.26
CA THR A 110 -13.84 -1.46 -21.20
C THR A 110 -13.79 -2.32 -22.45
N ALA A 111 -14.91 -2.46 -23.15
CA ALA A 111 -14.94 -3.07 -24.48
C ALA A 111 -14.08 -2.23 -25.45
N SER A 112 -13.38 -2.89 -26.37
CA SER A 112 -12.47 -2.24 -27.32
C SER A 112 -13.18 -1.35 -28.35
N ASP A 113 -14.47 -1.59 -28.58
CA ASP A 113 -15.34 -0.79 -29.46
C ASP A 113 -15.97 0.43 -28.76
N SER A 114 -15.82 0.53 -27.43
CA SER A 114 -16.29 1.64 -26.62
C SER A 114 -15.29 2.78 -26.62
N ARG A 115 -15.80 4.02 -26.53
CA ARG A 115 -14.95 5.20 -26.34
C ARG A 115 -14.44 5.21 -24.89
N ALA A 116 -13.20 4.79 -24.69
CA ALA A 116 -12.56 4.77 -23.38
C ALA A 116 -12.48 6.16 -22.75
N ASP A 117 -13.01 6.29 -21.52
CA ASP A 117 -12.95 7.49 -20.71
C ASP A 117 -12.12 7.28 -19.44
N LEU A 118 -10.89 7.82 -19.40
CA LEU A 118 -9.99 7.67 -18.27
C LEU A 118 -10.54 8.31 -16.98
N SER A 119 -11.51 9.22 -17.02
CA SER A 119 -12.09 9.71 -15.77
C SER A 119 -12.89 8.62 -15.01
N MET A 120 -13.31 7.57 -15.72
CA MET A 120 -14.12 6.47 -15.18
C MET A 120 -13.30 5.32 -14.59
N GLY A 121 -11.96 5.42 -14.56
CA GLY A 121 -11.15 4.35 -13.99
C GLY A 121 -11.19 4.27 -12.47
N THR A 122 -10.87 3.08 -11.99
CA THR A 122 -10.84 2.72 -10.57
C THR A 122 -9.45 2.94 -10.01
N ASN A 123 -9.35 3.56 -8.83
CA ASN A 123 -8.09 3.76 -8.13
C ASN A 123 -7.53 2.42 -7.63
N LEU A 124 -6.26 2.14 -7.96
CA LEU A 124 -5.53 0.96 -7.50
C LEU A 124 -4.62 1.28 -6.30
N ALA A 125 -3.84 2.34 -6.40
CA ALA A 125 -2.88 2.75 -5.38
C ALA A 125 -2.59 4.25 -5.48
N GLN A 126 -2.30 4.88 -4.35
CA GLN A 126 -1.84 6.26 -4.32
C GLN A 126 -0.32 6.31 -4.51
N LEU A 127 0.15 7.06 -5.50
CA LEU A 127 1.55 7.20 -5.88
C LEU A 127 1.88 8.67 -6.15
N GLN A 128 3.15 9.03 -6.03
CA GLN A 128 3.66 10.33 -6.47
C GLN A 128 3.93 10.35 -7.97
N ASP A 129 4.47 9.26 -8.51
CA ASP A 129 4.79 9.16 -9.94
C ASP A 129 4.70 7.71 -10.44
N PHE A 130 4.44 7.57 -11.74
CA PHE A 130 4.41 6.32 -12.48
C PHE A 130 4.89 6.55 -13.91
N GLN A 131 5.95 5.84 -14.29
CA GLN A 131 6.59 5.97 -15.58
C GLN A 131 6.73 4.60 -16.25
N ILE A 132 6.50 4.58 -17.57
CA ILE A 132 6.66 3.38 -18.39
C ILE A 132 7.60 3.71 -19.56
N ASP A 133 8.73 3.01 -19.62
CA ASP A 133 9.66 3.09 -20.75
C ASP A 133 9.64 1.78 -21.54
N ALA A 134 9.39 1.86 -22.84
CA ALA A 134 9.57 0.73 -23.74
C ALA A 134 11.05 0.64 -24.16
N LEU A 135 11.74 -0.42 -23.75
CA LEU A 135 13.14 -0.71 -24.07
C LEU A 135 13.20 -1.66 -25.26
N GLU A 136 13.71 -1.17 -26.38
CA GLU A 136 14.07 -1.96 -27.58
C GLU A 136 12.96 -2.94 -28.05
N ASN A 137 11.69 -2.55 -27.88
CA ASN A 137 10.50 -3.38 -28.16
C ASN A 137 10.45 -4.76 -27.47
N THR A 138 11.31 -5.00 -26.47
CA THR A 138 11.46 -6.32 -25.84
C THR A 138 11.12 -6.28 -24.35
N PHE A 139 11.28 -5.13 -23.69
CA PHE A 139 10.95 -4.98 -22.27
C PHE A 139 10.20 -3.68 -22.02
N TYR A 140 9.31 -3.70 -21.04
CA TYR A 140 8.77 -2.51 -20.42
C TYR A 140 9.47 -2.31 -19.07
N ARG A 141 10.08 -1.13 -18.88
CA ARG A 141 10.54 -0.69 -17.58
C ARG A 141 9.41 0.07 -16.92
N ILE A 142 9.00 -0.42 -15.76
CA ILE A 142 8.03 0.24 -14.90
C ILE A 142 8.80 0.89 -13.76
N THR A 143 8.54 2.18 -13.53
CA THR A 143 9.07 2.91 -12.38
C THR A 143 7.91 3.51 -11.60
N LEU A 144 7.84 3.21 -10.31
CA LEU A 144 6.83 3.67 -9.37
C LEU A 144 7.51 4.49 -8.28
N THR A 145 6.95 5.64 -7.93
CA THR A 145 7.41 6.47 -6.81
C THR A 145 6.26 6.69 -5.83
N ASP A 146 6.47 6.41 -4.55
CA ASP A 146 5.45 6.64 -3.52
C ASP A 146 5.42 8.09 -3.05
N THR A 147 4.46 8.40 -2.17
CA THR A 147 4.28 9.74 -1.61
C THR A 147 5.42 10.21 -0.73
N ASP A 148 6.25 9.28 -0.23
CA ASP A 148 7.41 9.55 0.63
C ASP A 148 8.72 9.66 -0.20
N GLY A 149 8.63 9.45 -1.53
CA GLY A 149 9.75 9.57 -2.48
C GLY A 149 10.56 8.28 -2.67
N HIS A 150 10.09 7.14 -2.16
CA HIS A 150 10.72 5.85 -2.43
C HIS A 150 10.38 5.39 -3.84
N CYS A 151 11.40 4.92 -4.57
CA CYS A 151 11.25 4.42 -5.93
C CYS A 151 11.39 2.90 -6.00
N SER A 152 10.52 2.24 -6.77
CA SER A 152 10.63 0.85 -7.17
C SER A 152 10.64 0.76 -8.68
N SER A 153 11.59 0.02 -9.26
CA SER A 153 11.67 -0.18 -10.71
C SER A 153 11.83 -1.66 -11.03
N PHE A 154 11.07 -2.14 -12.02
CA PHE A 154 11.11 -3.53 -12.48
C PHE A 154 10.89 -3.63 -13.98
N LEU A 155 11.36 -4.74 -14.56
CA LEU A 155 11.26 -5.02 -15.99
C LEU A 155 10.20 -6.09 -16.23
N LEU A 156 9.35 -5.87 -17.24
CA LEU A 156 8.36 -6.80 -17.73
C LEU A 156 8.68 -7.16 -19.17
N HIS A 157 8.61 -8.44 -19.51
CA HIS A 157 8.86 -8.95 -20.86
C HIS A 157 7.56 -9.48 -21.44
N PRO A 158 6.96 -8.85 -22.46
CA PRO A 158 5.79 -9.39 -23.15
C PRO A 158 6.21 -10.69 -23.81
N GLY A 159 5.60 -11.81 -23.43
CA GLY A 159 5.90 -13.15 -23.91
C GLY A 159 6.19 -13.15 -25.40
N GLY A 160 7.43 -13.50 -25.74
CA GLY A 160 7.90 -13.64 -27.10
C GLY A 160 8.23 -15.10 -27.29
N SER A 161 7.59 -15.74 -28.26
CA SER A 161 8.00 -17.03 -28.79
C SER A 161 9.49 -16.99 -29.11
N ALA A 162 10.28 -17.78 -28.38
CA ALA A 162 11.62 -18.20 -28.79
C ALA A 162 11.52 -19.14 -30.00
#